data_AF-A0A257GXA2-F1
#
_entry.id   AF-A0A257GXA2-F1
#
_cell.length_a   1.000
_cell.length_b   1.000
_cell.length_c   1.000
_cell.angle_alpha   90.00
_cell.angle_beta   90.00
_cell.angle_gamma   90.00
#
_symmetry.space_group_name_H-M   'P 1'
#
loop_
_entity.id
_entity.type
_entity.pdbx_description
1 polymer ?
#
loop_
_entity_poly.entity_id
_entity_poly.type
_entity_poly.pdbx_seq_one_letter_code
_entity_poly.pdbx_strand_id
1 'polypeptide(L)'
;MHTSPPVTAPAPWCWDVFCRVIDNFGDLGVCWRLCADLAQRGHAVRLWVDDTSALQWMAPGALDGKWSGVSIFPWSDACDPKKLASLPTADVWVEGFGCEIAPEFIAAP
;
A
#
# COMPACT_ATOMS: atom_id res chain seq x y z
N MET A 1 -34.69 -17.58 19.88
CA MET A 1 -33.47 -17.70 19.06
C MET A 1 -33.44 -16.50 18.13
N HIS A 2 -32.74 -15.42 18.50
CA HIS A 2 -32.59 -14.25 17.64
C HIS A 2 -31.36 -14.49 16.76
N THR A 3 -31.57 -14.65 15.46
CA THR A 3 -30.49 -14.63 14.47
C THR A 3 -30.13 -13.19 14.20
N SER A 4 -28.88 -12.80 14.48
CA SER A 4 -28.36 -11.49 14.06
C SER A 4 -28.45 -11.36 12.54
N PRO A 5 -28.78 -10.17 12.01
CA PRO A 5 -28.72 -9.95 10.57
C PRO A 5 -27.28 -10.12 10.07
N PRO A 6 -27.08 -10.57 8.82
CA PRO A 6 -25.75 -10.65 8.24
C PRO A 6 -25.12 -9.24 8.24
N VAL A 7 -23.95 -9.12 8.85
CA VAL A 7 -23.14 -7.90 8.74
C VAL A 7 -22.69 -7.82 7.29
N THR A 8 -23.25 -6.88 6.52
CA THR A 8 -22.74 -6.53 5.21
C THR A 8 -21.31 -6.06 5.39
N ALA A 9 -20.34 -6.75 4.77
CA ALA A 9 -18.96 -6.31 4.80
C ALA A 9 -18.90 -4.87 4.24
N PRO A 10 -18.18 -3.94 4.89
CA PRO A 10 -18.02 -2.59 4.36
C PRO A 10 -17.38 -2.63 2.97
N ALA A 11 -17.70 -1.63 2.15
CA ALA A 11 -17.04 -1.45 0.85
C ALA A 11 -15.51 -1.42 1.03
N PRO A 12 -14.75 -1.96 0.08
CA PRO A 12 -13.31 -2.07 0.24
C PRO A 12 -12.65 -0.70 0.26
N TRP A 13 -11.99 -0.38 1.38
CA TRP A 13 -11.13 0.80 1.50
C TRP A 13 -9.89 0.73 0.61
N CYS A 14 -9.41 1.90 0.22
CA CYS A 14 -8.12 2.14 -0.41
C CYS A 14 -7.07 2.51 0.67
N TRP A 15 -5.94 1.83 0.66
CA TRP A 15 -4.85 2.02 1.61
C TRP A 15 -3.57 2.45 0.90
N ASP A 16 -2.93 3.50 1.39
CA ASP A 16 -1.53 3.80 1.06
C ASP A 16 -0.61 3.31 2.18
N VAL A 17 0.33 2.44 1.83
CA VAL A 17 1.38 1.98 2.75
C VAL A 17 2.71 2.51 2.25
N PHE A 18 3.41 3.25 3.10
CA PHE A 18 4.69 3.88 2.78
C PHE A 18 5.82 3.09 3.44
N CYS A 19 6.81 2.69 2.67
CA CYS A 19 7.96 1.94 3.16
C CYS A 19 9.24 2.50 2.53
N ARG A 20 10.09 3.15 3.33
CA ARG A 20 11.50 3.34 2.95
C ARG A 20 12.32 2.19 3.48
N VAL A 21 13.10 1.54 2.61
CA VAL A 21 13.95 0.41 2.99
C VAL A 21 15.22 0.96 3.62
N ILE A 22 15.28 0.96 4.95
CA ILE A 22 16.48 1.39 5.70
C ILE A 22 17.32 0.18 6.12
N ASP A 23 16.67 -0.94 6.48
CA ASP A 23 17.32 -2.25 6.62
C ASP A 23 16.87 -3.20 5.50
N ASN A 24 17.85 -3.79 4.80
CA ASN A 24 17.75 -4.39 3.46
C ASN A 24 16.44 -5.15 3.15
N PHE A 25 15.90 -5.90 4.13
CA PHE A 25 14.72 -6.76 3.89
C PHE A 25 13.63 -6.70 4.98
N GLY A 26 13.94 -6.20 6.18
CA GLY A 26 13.03 -6.29 7.33
C GLY A 26 11.77 -5.44 7.14
N ASP A 27 11.98 -4.17 6.80
CA ASP A 27 10.91 -3.18 6.70
C ASP A 27 9.96 -3.51 5.55
N LEU A 28 10.52 -3.78 4.38
CA LEU A 28 9.77 -4.19 3.20
C LEU A 28 9.01 -5.50 3.41
N GLY A 29 9.61 -6.46 4.13
CA GLY A 29 8.95 -7.72 4.48
C GLY A 29 7.70 -7.53 5.34
N VAL A 30 7.76 -6.65 6.32
CA VAL A 30 6.61 -6.35 7.19
C VAL A 30 5.54 -5.58 6.42
N CYS A 31 5.92 -4.52 5.69
CA CYS A 31 4.99 -3.72 4.89
C CYS A 31 4.31 -4.59 3.80
N TRP A 32 5.06 -5.45 3.12
CA TRP A 32 4.50 -6.37 2.14
C TRP A 32 3.47 -7.32 2.74
N ARG A 33 3.78 -7.93 3.90
CA ARG A 33 2.84 -8.84 4.59
C ARG A 33 1.55 -8.13 4.97
N LEU A 34 1.64 -6.87 5.41
CA LEU A 34 0.46 -6.03 5.67
C LEU A 34 -0.36 -5.82 4.39
N CYS A 35 0.27 -5.40 3.30
CA CYS A 35 -0.40 -5.15 2.03
C CYS A 35 -1.12 -6.40 1.50
N ALA A 36 -0.46 -7.56 1.56
CA ALA A 36 -1.04 -8.82 1.11
C ALA A 36 -2.26 -9.25 1.96
N ASP A 37 -2.19 -9.10 3.29
CA ASP A 37 -3.33 -9.44 4.18
C ASP A 37 -4.52 -8.48 3.97
N LEU A 38 -4.27 -7.18 3.82
CA LEU A 38 -5.31 -6.20 3.51
C LEU A 38 -5.99 -6.50 2.17
N ALA A 39 -5.21 -6.80 1.13
CA ALA A 39 -5.74 -7.18 -0.17
C ALA A 39 -6.54 -8.49 -0.12
N GLN A 40 -6.10 -9.48 0.66
CA GLN A 40 -6.85 -10.72 0.88
C GLN A 40 -8.20 -10.48 1.56
N ARG A 41 -8.33 -9.44 2.39
CA ARG A 41 -9.60 -9.00 2.99
C ARG A 41 -10.48 -8.18 2.04
N GLY A 42 -10.03 -7.97 0.80
CA GLY A 42 -10.77 -7.28 -0.25
C GLY A 42 -10.41 -5.82 -0.42
N HIS A 43 -9.51 -5.26 0.39
CA HIS A 43 -9.08 -3.86 0.26
C HIS A 43 -8.21 -3.63 -0.98
N ALA A 44 -8.21 -2.39 -1.47
CA ALA A 44 -7.22 -1.94 -2.45
C ALA A 44 -6.03 -1.36 -1.69
N VAL A 45 -4.82 -1.74 -2.07
CA VAL A 45 -3.58 -1.31 -1.41
C VAL A 45 -2.59 -0.78 -2.44
N ARG A 46 -1.99 0.37 -2.15
CA ARG A 46 -0.91 0.98 -2.90
C ARG A 46 0.32 1.01 -1.99
N LEU A 47 1.33 0.23 -2.33
CA LEU A 47 2.62 0.21 -1.63
C LEU A 47 3.58 1.19 -2.32
N TRP A 48 3.98 2.23 -1.59
CA TRP A 48 4.96 3.22 -2.02
C TRP A 48 6.31 2.85 -1.44
N VAL A 49 7.29 2.55 -2.29
CA VAL A 49 8.57 2.00 -1.86
C VAL A 49 9.74 2.51 -2.70
N ASP A 50 10.87 2.79 -2.05
CA ASP A 50 12.08 3.32 -2.68
C ASP A 50 12.98 2.22 -3.29
N ASP A 51 13.03 1.04 -2.68
CA ASP A 51 13.68 -0.15 -3.24
C ASP A 51 12.72 -1.35 -3.35
N THR A 52 12.56 -1.87 -4.56
CA THR A 52 11.70 -3.04 -4.86
C THR A 52 12.49 -4.33 -5.04
N SER A 53 13.82 -4.30 -4.89
CA SER A 53 14.71 -5.42 -5.19
C SER A 53 14.29 -6.72 -4.50
N ALA A 54 13.88 -6.65 -3.22
CA ALA A 54 13.47 -7.82 -2.46
C ALA A 54 12.14 -8.43 -2.91
N LEU A 55 11.24 -7.64 -3.53
CA LEU A 55 9.94 -8.13 -4.00
C LEU A 55 10.08 -9.16 -5.11
N GLN A 56 11.17 -9.11 -5.89
CA GLN A 56 11.40 -10.07 -6.98
C GLN A 56 11.39 -11.52 -6.48
N TRP A 57 11.91 -11.78 -5.28
CA TRP A 57 11.96 -13.11 -4.69
C TRP A 57 10.93 -13.31 -3.57
N MET A 58 10.59 -12.28 -2.80
CA MET A 58 9.59 -12.37 -1.71
C MET A 58 8.16 -12.51 -2.25
N ALA A 59 7.88 -11.86 -3.38
CA ALA A 59 6.55 -11.80 -3.97
C ALA A 59 6.65 -11.83 -5.51
N PRO A 60 7.05 -12.98 -6.09
CA PRO A 60 7.19 -13.10 -7.53
C PRO A 60 5.91 -12.63 -8.25
N GLY A 61 6.06 -11.72 -9.22
CA GLY A 61 4.95 -11.16 -9.98
C GLY A 61 4.26 -9.95 -9.36
N ALA A 62 4.66 -9.47 -8.18
CA ALA A 62 4.07 -8.27 -7.57
C ALA A 62 4.26 -7.03 -8.45
N LEU A 63 5.47 -6.84 -8.99
CA LEU A 63 5.77 -5.76 -9.93
C LEU A 63 5.04 -5.89 -11.28
N ASP A 64 4.60 -7.11 -11.62
CA ASP A 64 3.81 -7.38 -12.83
C ASP A 64 2.30 -7.23 -12.58
N GLY A 65 1.88 -6.84 -11.37
CA GLY A 65 0.46 -6.75 -10.98
C GLY A 65 -0.23 -8.12 -10.83
N LYS A 66 0.51 -9.21 -10.66
CA LYS A 66 -0.08 -10.56 -10.45
C LYS A 66 -0.71 -10.74 -9.07
N TRP A 67 -0.51 -9.78 -8.17
CA TRP A 67 -1.09 -9.75 -6.84
C TRP A 67 -2.34 -8.89 -6.81
N SER A 68 -3.50 -9.53 -6.95
CA SER A 68 -4.79 -8.84 -6.97
C SER A 68 -4.96 -7.96 -5.73
N GLY A 69 -5.37 -6.72 -5.94
CA GLY A 69 -5.62 -5.75 -4.87
C GLY A 69 -4.38 -5.01 -4.37
N VAL A 70 -3.17 -5.37 -4.82
CA VAL A 70 -1.93 -4.67 -4.47
C VAL A 70 -1.32 -4.01 -5.71
N SER A 71 -1.11 -2.71 -5.65
CA SER A 71 -0.32 -1.94 -6.63
C SER A 71 0.97 -1.46 -5.97
N ILE A 72 2.07 -1.46 -6.73
CA ILE A 72 3.36 -0.95 -6.25
C ILE A 72 3.68 0.33 -7.02
N PHE A 73 4.01 1.38 -6.27
CA PHE A 73 4.46 2.65 -6.80
C PHE A 73 5.89 2.93 -6.31
N PRO A 74 6.78 3.40 -7.19
CA PRO A 74 8.07 3.91 -6.76
C PRO A 74 7.90 5.09 -5.80
N TRP A 75 8.80 5.24 -4.82
CA TRP A 75 8.75 6.39 -3.91
C TRP A 75 8.87 7.73 -4.65
N SER A 76 9.59 7.78 -5.77
CA SER A 76 9.67 9.00 -6.61
C SER A 76 8.30 9.50 -7.06
N ASP A 77 7.33 8.61 -7.26
CA ASP A 77 5.98 8.97 -7.65
C ASP A 77 5.21 9.65 -6.50
N ALA A 78 5.56 9.34 -5.24
CA ALA A 78 5.00 10.01 -4.06
C ALA A 78 5.43 11.48 -3.95
N CYS A 79 6.45 11.88 -4.70
CA CYS A 79 6.93 13.27 -4.80
C CYS A 79 6.46 13.96 -6.09
N ASP A 80 5.68 13.31 -6.97
CA ASP A 80 5.19 13.90 -8.22
C ASP A 80 3.73 14.38 -8.08
N PRO A 81 3.48 15.70 -7.99
CA PRO A 81 2.12 16.23 -7.85
C PRO A 81 1.17 15.83 -8.98
N LYS A 82 1.68 15.61 -10.21
CA LYS A 82 0.84 15.20 -11.34
C LYS A 82 0.38 13.76 -11.17
N LYS A 83 1.27 12.89 -10.71
CA LYS A 83 0.92 11.49 -10.40
C LYS A 83 -0.10 11.44 -9.28
N LEU A 84 0.12 12.21 -8.21
CA LEU A 84 -0.79 12.27 -7.07
C LEU A 84 -2.18 12.78 -7.46
N ALA A 85 -2.26 13.86 -8.24
CA ALA A 85 -3.53 14.40 -8.73
C ALA A 85 -4.30 13.44 -9.68
N SER A 86 -3.63 12.43 -10.24
CA SER A 86 -4.28 11.43 -11.11
C SER A 86 -4.91 10.26 -10.33
N LEU A 87 -4.61 10.16 -9.04
CA LEU A 87 -5.02 9.05 -8.19
C LEU A 87 -6.17 9.50 -7.27
N PRO A 88 -7.15 8.63 -6.98
CA PRO A 88 -8.10 8.91 -5.91
C PRO A 88 -7.38 8.95 -4.56
N THR A 89 -7.89 9.77 -3.64
CA THR A 89 -7.44 9.80 -2.25
C THR A 89 -7.66 8.42 -1.62
N ALA A 90 -6.70 7.96 -0.82
CA ALA A 90 -6.87 6.74 -0.02
C ALA A 90 -7.71 7.05 1.23
N ASP A 91 -8.38 6.03 1.75
CA ASP A 91 -9.11 6.11 3.00
C ASP A 91 -8.17 6.05 4.22
N VAL A 92 -7.03 5.36 4.08
CA VAL A 92 -6.06 5.16 5.15
C VAL A 92 -4.63 5.28 4.64
N TRP A 93 -3.79 5.99 5.40
CA TRP A 93 -2.35 6.04 5.21
C TRP A 93 -1.63 5.33 6.35
N VAL A 94 -0.61 4.54 6.02
CA VAL A 94 0.25 3.84 6.96
C VAL A 94 1.70 4.25 6.71
N GLU A 95 2.28 4.98 7.65
CA GLU A 95 3.71 5.28 7.65
C GLU A 95 4.49 4.11 8.26
N GLY A 96 5.26 3.40 7.43
CA GLY A 96 6.12 2.30 7.86
C GLY A 96 7.44 2.79 8.42
N PHE A 97 7.76 2.41 9.66
CA PHE A 97 9.10 2.56 10.27
C PHE A 97 9.65 3.99 10.32
N GLY A 98 8.78 5.00 10.43
CA GLY A 98 9.21 6.40 10.50
C GLY A 98 9.80 6.91 9.19
N CYS A 99 9.34 6.40 8.05
CA CYS A 99 9.88 6.74 6.73
C CYS A 99 9.66 8.21 6.31
N GLU A 100 8.81 8.94 7.03
CA GLU A 100 8.39 10.33 6.76
C GLU A 100 7.77 10.48 5.36
N ILE A 101 6.44 10.55 5.30
CA ILE A 101 5.70 10.71 4.04
C ILE A 101 6.11 12.02 3.36
N ALA A 102 6.28 11.98 2.02
CA ALA A 102 6.67 13.13 1.23
C ALA A 102 5.70 14.32 1.45
N PRO A 103 6.20 15.54 1.73
CA PRO A 103 5.34 16.72 1.91
C PRO A 103 4.41 16.99 0.74
N GLU A 104 4.85 16.67 -0.48
CA GLU A 104 4.05 16.76 -1.71
C GLU A 104 2.83 15.84 -1.67
N PHE A 105 2.97 14.65 -1.09
CA PHE A 105 1.87 13.71 -0.89
C PHE A 105 0.86 14.25 0.12
N ILE A 106 1.35 14.80 1.24
CA ILE A 106 0.51 15.37 2.30
C ILE A 106 -0.26 16.59 1.81
N ALA A 107 0.36 17.40 0.95
CA ALA A 107 -0.23 18.60 0.37
C ALA A 107 -1.14 18.33 -0.85
N ALA A 108 -1.20 17.08 -1.33
CA ALA A 108 -2.01 16.72 -2.48
C ALA A 108 -3.52 16.91 -2.16
N PRO A 109 -4.29 17.50 -3.09
CA PRO A 109 -5.71 17.77 -2.90
C PRO A 109 -6.59 16.52 -2.98
#